data_AF-A0A078FYX8-F1
#
_entry.id   AF-A0A078FYX8-F1
#
_cell.length_a   1.000
_cell.length_b   1.000
_cell.length_c   1.000
_cell.angle_alpha   90.00
_cell.angle_beta   90.00
_cell.angle_gamma   90.00
#
_symmetry.space_group_name_H-M   'P 1'
#
loop_
_entity.id
_entity.type
_entity.pdbx_description
1 polymer ?
#
loop_
_entity_poly.entity_id
_entity_poly.type
_entity_poly.pdbx_seq_one_letter_code
_entity_poly.pdbx_strand_id
1 'polypeptide(L)'
;MFEFSCVIENVRYYYGNKGFLWYDEKLKDWRTINGLSIEMADYSGKLLMIWDKYKQYKHHPEKKIWCALIAFEKRNNDDEVWGKVEWANIVLTVPNSCVLLSSEIRAV
;
A
#
# COMPACT_ATOMS: atom_id res chain seq x y z
N MET A 1 16.70 -2.24 -2.17
CA MET A 1 15.43 -2.14 -1.42
C MET A 1 15.04 -0.68 -1.49
N PHE A 2 13.98 -0.34 -2.24
CA PHE A 2 13.61 1.06 -2.44
C PHE A 2 12.84 1.54 -1.21
N GLU A 3 13.39 2.54 -0.53
CA GLU A 3 12.82 3.12 0.68
C GLU A 3 12.17 4.46 0.31
N PHE A 4 10.86 4.57 0.51
CA PHE A 4 10.15 5.83 0.30
C PHE A 4 9.95 6.49 1.66
N SER A 5 10.52 7.68 1.84
CA SER A 5 10.27 8.50 3.02
C SER A 5 9.68 9.85 2.64
N CYS A 6 8.70 10.31 3.40
CA CYS A 6 8.20 11.68 3.27
C CYS A 6 8.02 12.32 4.64
N VAL A 7 8.00 13.65 4.67
CA VAL A 7 7.69 14.42 5.88
C VAL A 7 6.35 15.12 5.64
N ILE A 8 5.37 14.86 6.50
CA ILE A 8 4.08 15.56 6.50
C ILE A 8 3.90 16.14 7.89
N GLU A 9 3.69 17.46 8.00
CA GLU A 9 3.50 18.16 9.28
C GLU A 9 4.60 17.83 10.32
N ASN A 10 5.86 17.79 9.89
CA ASN A 10 7.04 17.43 10.68
C ASN A 10 7.10 15.98 11.18
N VAL A 11 6.16 15.11 10.79
CA VAL A 11 6.23 13.68 11.06
C VAL A 11 6.88 12.97 9.88
N ARG A 12 7.92 12.16 10.13
CA ARG A 12 8.54 11.31 9.10
C ARG A 12 7.70 10.04 8.91
N TYR A 13 7.40 9.75 7.66
CA TYR A 13 6.78 8.52 7.21
C TYR A 13 7.79 7.73 6.39
N TYR A 14 7.68 6.42 6.47
CA TYR A 14 8.54 5.47 5.77
C TYR A 14 7.69 4.31 5.24
N TYR A 15 7.92 3.92 3.99
CA TYR A 15 7.40 2.67 3.46
C TYR A 15 8.56 1.72 3.13
N GLY A 16 8.50 0.52 3.70
CA GLY A 16 9.48 -0.54 3.46
C GLY A 16 8.88 -1.92 3.74
N ASN A 17 9.71 -2.91 4.06
CA ASN A 17 9.29 -4.32 4.17
C ASN A 17 8.21 -4.58 5.23
N LYS A 18 8.05 -3.67 6.21
CA LYS A 18 7.03 -3.77 7.27
C LYS A 18 5.77 -2.96 6.96
N GLY A 19 5.61 -2.50 5.72
CA GLY A 19 4.55 -1.60 5.29
C GLY A 19 4.84 -0.14 5.65
N PHE A 20 3.79 0.64 5.85
CA PHE A 20 3.89 2.06 6.23
C PHE A 20 4.17 2.21 7.73
N LEU A 21 5.25 2.92 8.02
CA LEU A 21 5.69 3.29 9.35
C LEU A 21 5.70 4.82 9.50
N TRP A 22 5.53 5.29 10.73
CA TRP A 22 5.81 6.67 11.12
C TRP A 22 6.86 6.67 12.22
N TYR A 23 7.68 7.73 12.27
CA TYR A 23 8.70 7.88 13.31
C TYR A 23 8.11 8.58 14.54
N ASP A 24 8.11 7.89 15.67
CA ASP A 24 7.66 8.43 16.95
C ASP A 24 8.84 9.12 17.65
N GLU A 25 8.93 10.45 17.51
CA GLU A 25 9.99 11.25 18.11
C GLU A 25 10.07 11.10 19.65
N LYS A 26 8.96 10.81 20.33
CA LYS A 26 8.96 10.66 21.79
C LYS A 26 9.65 9.37 22.22
N LEU A 27 9.49 8.33 21.42
CA LEU A 27 10.01 6.98 21.73
C LEU A 27 11.23 6.63 20.90
N LYS A 28 11.62 7.51 19.96
CA LYS A 28 12.75 7.38 19.04
C LYS A 28 12.74 6.05 18.28
N ASP A 29 11.56 5.67 17.78
CA ASP A 29 11.35 4.37 17.13
C ASP A 29 10.35 4.46 15.96
N TRP A 30 10.44 3.51 15.03
CA TRP A 30 9.52 3.38 13.90
C TRP A 30 8.32 2.52 14.27
N ARG A 31 7.12 3.02 14.00
CA ARG A 31 5.87 2.37 14.39
C ARG A 31 4.94 2.18 13.22
N THR A 32 4.22 1.07 13.22
CA THR A 32 3.19 0.79 12.22
C THR A 32 2.09 1.84 12.26
N ILE A 33 1.66 2.30 11.09
CA ILE A 33 0.48 3.15 10.99
C ILE A 33 -0.75 2.28 11.23
N ASN A 34 -1.48 2.57 12.29
CA ASN A 34 -2.77 1.93 12.52
C ASN A 34 -3.78 2.44 11.50
N GLY A 35 -4.63 1.55 10.99
CA GLY A 35 -5.73 1.95 10.13
C GLY A 35 -5.45 1.90 8.62
N LEU A 36 -4.28 1.39 8.22
CA LEU A 36 -3.88 1.25 6.82
C LEU A 36 -3.13 -0.07 6.64
N SER A 37 -3.65 -0.93 5.75
CA SER A 37 -2.96 -2.14 5.29
C SER A 37 -2.82 -2.04 3.78
N ILE A 38 -1.60 -2.22 3.26
CA ILE A 38 -1.26 -2.12 1.84
C ILE A 38 -0.46 -3.34 1.46
N GLU A 39 -0.89 -4.02 0.40
CA GLU A 39 -0.24 -5.16 -0.22
C GLU A 39 0.09 -4.85 -1.68
N MET A 40 1.18 -5.44 -2.15
CA MET A 40 1.65 -5.28 -3.53
C MET A 40 1.98 -6.64 -4.12
N ALA A 41 1.57 -6.87 -5.37
CA ALA A 41 1.84 -8.11 -6.08
C ALA A 41 2.16 -7.82 -7.56
N ASP A 42 2.92 -8.71 -8.20
CA ASP A 42 2.99 -8.76 -9.65
C ASP A 42 1.68 -9.33 -10.21
N TYR A 43 1.12 -8.65 -11.20
CA TYR A 43 -0.04 -9.12 -11.96
C TYR A 43 0.24 -8.93 -13.44
N SER A 44 0.69 -10.00 -14.10
CA SER A 44 0.98 -10.02 -15.54
C SER A 44 2.00 -8.94 -15.96
N GLY A 45 3.07 -8.76 -15.18
CA GLY A 45 4.12 -7.76 -15.44
C GLY A 45 3.75 -6.33 -15.05
N LYS A 46 2.66 -6.15 -14.30
CA LYS A 46 2.17 -4.87 -13.78
C LYS A 46 2.13 -4.93 -12.26
N LEU A 47 2.25 -3.77 -11.62
CA LEU A 47 2.10 -3.66 -10.18
C LEU A 47 0.62 -3.61 -9.82
N LEU A 48 0.15 -4.62 -9.09
CA LEU A 48 -1.13 -4.61 -8.41
C LEU A 48 -0.93 -4.12 -6.97
N MET A 49 -1.55 -3.00 -6.63
CA MET A 49 -1.60 -2.49 -5.26
C MET A 49 -3.00 -2.72 -4.69
N ILE A 50 -3.10 -3.31 -3.51
CA ILE A 50 -4.36 -3.52 -2.79
C ILE A 50 -4.23 -2.85 -1.43
N TRP A 51 -5.27 -2.14 -0.99
CA TRP A 51 -5.26 -1.58 0.34
C TRP A 51 -6.65 -1.44 0.94
N ASP A 52 -6.68 -1.39 2.27
CA ASP A 52 -7.88 -1.03 3.00
C ASP A 52 -7.58 0.05 4.03
N LYS A 53 -8.62 0.85 4.32
CA LYS A 53 -8.61 1.75 5.46
C LYS A 53 -9.27 1.00 6.62
N TYR A 54 -8.46 0.47 7.54
CA TYR A 54 -8.95 -0.10 8.78
C TYR A 54 -9.48 1.03 9.67
N LYS A 55 -10.72 1.43 9.43
CA LYS A 55 -11.35 2.45 10.23
C LYS A 55 -11.98 1.80 11.46
N GLN A 56 -11.49 2.16 12.65
CA GLN A 56 -12.05 1.75 13.95
C GLN A 56 -13.40 2.45 14.26
N TYR A 57 -14.24 2.70 13.27
CA TYR A 57 -15.59 3.19 13.57
C TYR A 57 -16.39 2.00 14.07
N LYS A 58 -16.63 1.97 15.39
CA LYS A 58 -17.51 1.00 16.07
C LYS A 58 -18.92 0.88 15.46
N HIS A 59 -19.26 1.69 14.45
CA HIS A 59 -20.58 1.82 13.84
C HIS A 59 -20.64 1.48 12.34
N HIS A 60 -19.53 1.11 11.69
CA HIS A 60 -19.57 0.64 10.30
C HIS A 60 -19.18 -0.83 10.26
N PRO A 61 -20.11 -1.77 9.97
CA PRO A 61 -19.80 -3.20 9.97
C PRO A 61 -18.87 -3.62 8.81
N GLU A 62 -18.69 -2.76 7.82
CA GLU A 62 -18.01 -3.06 6.56
C GLU A 62 -16.90 -2.06 6.23
N LYS A 63 -15.90 -2.54 5.50
CA LYS A 63 -14.82 -1.75 4.90
C LYS A 63 -14.72 -2.00 3.40
N LYS A 64 -14.16 -1.02 2.70
CA LYS A 64 -13.91 -1.07 1.26
C LYS A 64 -12.46 -1.46 1.00
N ILE A 65 -12.27 -2.47 0.16
CA ILE A 65 -10.98 -2.86 -0.39
C ILE A 65 -10.77 -2.07 -1.68
N TRP A 66 -9.73 -1.27 -1.69
CA TRP A 66 -9.29 -0.53 -2.85
C TRP A 66 -8.19 -1.29 -3.57
N CYS A 67 -8.15 -1.13 -4.87
CA CYS A 67 -7.09 -1.68 -5.69
C CYS A 67 -6.70 -0.71 -6.79
N ALA A 68 -5.42 -0.72 -7.15
CA ALA A 68 -4.87 -0.01 -8.29
C ALA A 68 -3.97 -0.94 -9.10
N LEU A 69 -4.09 -0.88 -10.42
CA LEU A 69 -3.20 -1.56 -11.36
C LEU A 69 -2.34 -0.51 -12.04
N ILE A 70 -1.03 -0.67 -11.92
CA ILE A 70 -0.04 0.29 -12.39
C ILE A 70 0.88 -0.43 -13.38
N ALA A 71 0.89 0.06 -14.62
CA ALA A 71 1.84 -0.37 -15.62
C ALA A 71 3.12 0.48 -15.49
N PHE A 72 4.27 -0.15 -15.71
CA PHE A 72 5.55 0.56 -15.80
C PHE A 72 6.02 0.60 -17.25
N GLU A 73 6.60 1.72 -17.64
CA GLU A 73 7.28 1.88 -18.92
C GLU A 73 8.69 2.41 -18.69
N LYS A 74 9.64 1.86 -19.44
CA LYS A 74 11.01 2.37 -19.47
C LYS A 74 11.14 3.41 -20.57
N ARG A 75 11.86 4.50 -20.27
CA ARG A 75 12.08 5.62 -21.18
C ARG A 75 13.54 6.04 -21.15
N ASN A 76 13.93 6.88 -22.10
CA ASN A 76 15.29 7.44 -22.20
C ASN A 76 16.38 6.35 -22.12
N ASN A 77 16.34 5.38 -23.05
CA ASN A 77 17.28 4.24 -23.08
C ASN A 77 17.34 3.43 -21.76
N ASP A 78 16.19 3.24 -21.11
CA ASP A 78 16.04 2.54 -19.84
C ASP A 78 16.60 3.26 -18.60
N ASP A 79 17.05 4.52 -18.72
CA ASP A 79 17.51 5.32 -17.57
C ASP A 79 16.36 5.84 -16.69
N GLU A 80 15.12 5.81 -17.20
CA GLU A 80 13.92 6.24 -16.47
C GLU A 80 12.83 5.17 -16.48
N VAL A 81 12.13 5.03 -15.35
CA VAL A 81 10.92 4.21 -15.23
C VAL A 81 9.75 5.08 -14.82
N TRP A 82 8.69 5.08 -15.63
CA TRP A 82 7.46 5.83 -15.37
C TRP A 82 6.34 4.88 -15.01
N GLY A 83 5.53 5.24 -14.02
CA GLY A 83 4.32 4.52 -13.65
C GLY A 83 3.08 5.16 -14.24
N LYS A 84 2.20 4.35 -14.84
CA LYS A 84 0.87 4.75 -15.30
C LYS A 84 -0.18 3.97 -14.54
N VAL A 85 -1.03 4.67 -13.78
CA VAL A 85 -2.22 4.07 -13.19
C VAL A 85 -3.20 3.76 -14.32
N GLU A 86 -3.35 2.47 -14.66
CA GLU A 86 -4.30 2.04 -15.68
C GLU A 86 -5.72 1.96 -15.12
N TRP A 87 -5.83 1.58 -13.85
CA TRP A 87 -7.10 1.39 -13.18
C TRP A 87 -6.93 1.58 -11.68
N ALA A 88 -7.90 2.23 -11.03
CA ALA A 88 -7.98 2.32 -9.58
C ALA A 88 -9.44 2.44 -9.14
N ASN A 89 -9.92 1.49 -8.34
CA ASN A 89 -11.29 1.52 -7.83
C ASN A 89 -11.45 0.67 -6.56
N ILE A 90 -12.64 0.73 -5.97
CA ILE A 90 -13.09 -0.22 -4.96
C ILE A 90 -13.43 -1.53 -5.67
N VAL A 91 -12.76 -2.62 -5.30
CA VAL A 91 -13.06 -3.98 -5.84
C VAL A 91 -14.11 -4.70 -5.02
N LEU A 92 -14.14 -4.42 -3.71
CA LEU A 92 -14.93 -5.21 -2.78
C LEU A 92 -15.31 -4.41 -1.54
N THR A 93 -16.48 -4.71 -1.01
CA THR A 93 -16.90 -4.32 0.34
C THR A 93 -16.96 -5.59 1.18
N VAL A 94 -16.25 -5.60 2.31
CA VAL A 94 -16.14 -6.78 3.19
C VAL A 94 -16.48 -6.41 4.63
N PRO A 95 -16.90 -7.36 5.48
CA PRO A 95 -16.97 -7.13 6.92
C PRO A 95 -15.63 -6.64 7.48
N ASN A 96 -15.67 -5.80 8.52
CA ASN A 96 -14.46 -5.26 9.16
C ASN A 96 -13.53 -6.33 9.74
N SER A 97 -14.05 -7.52 10.05
CA SER A 97 -13.27 -8.64 10.56
C SER A 97 -12.35 -9.26 9.52
N CYS A 98 -12.56 -9.01 8.22
CA CYS A 98 -11.66 -9.49 7.18
C CYS A 98 -10.30 -8.79 7.29
N VAL A 99 -9.21 -9.52 7.09
CA VAL A 99 -7.85 -8.99 7.03
C VAL A 99 -7.25 -9.28 5.66
N LEU A 100 -6.46 -8.34 5.14
CA LEU A 100 -5.65 -8.61 3.96
C LEU A 100 -4.53 -9.58 4.36
N LEU A 101 -4.42 -10.68 3.65
CA LEU A 101 -3.35 -11.65 3.82
C LEU A 101 -2.41 -11.54 2.63
N SER A 102 -1.13 -11.33 2.90
CA SER A 102 -0.10 -11.47 1.88
C SER A 102 0.11 -12.96 1.58
N SER A 103 -0.04 -13.33 0.32
CA SER A 103 0.45 -14.61 -0.18
C SER A 103 1.25 -14.34 -1.44
N GLU A 104 2.40 -15.00 -1.58
CA GLU A 104 3.12 -15.05 -2.86
C GLU A 104 2.25 -15.82 -3.85
N ILE A 105 1.41 -15.10 -4.61
CA ILE A 105 0.75 -15.70 -5.75
C ILE A 105 1.83 -15.85 -6.82
N ARG A 106 2.48 -17.01 -6.84
CA ARG A 106 3.36 -17.39 -7.93
C ARG A 106 2.45 -17.66 -9.14
N ALA A 107 2.50 -16.78 -10.13
CA ALA A 107 1.95 -17.09 -11.43
C ALA A 107 2.63 -18.37 -11.94
N VAL A 108 1.82 -19.36 -12.34
CA VAL A 108 2.27 -20.60 -13.00
C VAL A 108 2.69 -20.28 -14.42
#